data_AF-A0ABD1LP89-F1
#
_entry.id   AF-A0ABD1LP89-F1
#
_cell.length_a   1.000
_cell.length_b   1.000
_cell.length_c   1.000
_cell.angle_alpha   90.00
_cell.angle_beta   90.00
_cell.angle_gamma   90.00
#
_symmetry.space_group_name_H-M   'P 1'
#
loop_
_entity.id
_entity.type
_entity.pdbx_description
1 polymer ?
#
loop_
_entity_poly.entity_id
_entity_poly.type
_entity_poly.pdbx_seq_one_letter_code
_entity_poly.pdbx_strand_id
1 'polypeptide(L)'
;MAIDSTKATLAVKRRLACEIVKYWQTIAQDNIMNLPLANGWGEKHRLFVKWKYIEAKAAAYYYHGLILDEGNTEKSHGMAVAALQAADEYFKESKKLCEAFNAALPSSRNPPLWGTMKYLCEKIPKDTSSKVRINRDLYSYERIMETAPTLPDFALALKPDDYQLPQVDPSWRTENVKGGQGGTTNHLNG
;
A
#
# COMPACT_ATOMS: atom_id res chain seq x y z
N MET A 1 0.08 -13.42 -3.98
CA MET A 1 0.53 -13.13 -2.60
C MET A 1 -0.26 -13.97 -1.61
N ALA A 2 0.15 -14.07 -0.34
CA ALA A 2 -0.62 -14.83 0.67
C ALA A 2 -2.06 -14.31 0.83
N ILE A 3 -2.33 -13.04 0.54
CA ILE A 3 -3.67 -12.45 0.52
C ILE A 3 -4.60 -13.08 -0.55
N ASP A 4 -4.05 -13.57 -1.67
CA ASP A 4 -4.78 -14.28 -2.73
C ASP A 4 -4.95 -15.78 -2.44
N SER A 5 -4.28 -16.29 -1.41
CA SER A 5 -4.33 -17.72 -1.07
C SER A 5 -5.63 -18.05 -0.36
N THR A 6 -6.35 -19.05 -0.87
CA THR A 6 -7.52 -19.63 -0.19
C THR A 6 -7.14 -20.30 1.14
N LYS A 7 -5.85 -20.68 1.30
CA LYS A 7 -5.31 -21.30 2.51
C LYS A 7 -4.91 -20.29 3.60
N ALA A 8 -4.82 -19.00 3.28
CA ALA A 8 -4.47 -17.99 4.27
C ALA A 8 -5.67 -17.66 5.16
N THR A 9 -5.45 -17.67 6.48
CA THR A 9 -6.47 -17.32 7.48
C THR A 9 -6.86 -15.85 7.38
N LEU A 10 -8.04 -15.49 7.88
CA LEU A 10 -8.49 -14.10 7.95
C LEU A 10 -7.50 -13.22 8.74
N ALA A 11 -6.92 -13.75 9.82
CA ALA A 11 -5.92 -13.04 10.61
C ALA A 11 -4.68 -12.66 9.78
N VAL A 12 -4.18 -13.57 8.93
CA VAL A 12 -3.06 -13.30 8.02
C VAL A 12 -3.46 -12.25 6.98
N LYS A 13 -4.66 -12.36 6.38
CA LYS A 13 -5.16 -11.39 5.39
C LYS A 13 -5.33 -9.99 5.98
N ARG A 14 -5.89 -9.89 7.19
CA ARG A 14 -6.00 -8.62 7.95
C ARG A 14 -4.61 -8.03 8.20
N ARG A 15 -3.67 -8.85 8.69
CA ARG A 15 -2.29 -8.39 8.96
C ARG A 15 -1.66 -7.79 7.72
N LEU A 16 -1.66 -8.52 6.59
CA LEU A 16 -1.10 -8.03 5.33
C LEU A 16 -1.78 -6.75 4.86
N ALA A 17 -3.11 -6.65 4.95
CA ALA A 17 -3.83 -5.44 4.60
C ALA A 17 -3.44 -4.24 5.49
N CYS A 18 -3.30 -4.45 6.81
CA CYS A 18 -2.86 -3.41 7.74
C CYS A 18 -1.40 -2.98 7.49
N GLU A 19 -0.51 -3.91 7.17
CA GLU A 19 0.86 -3.59 6.74
C GLU A 19 0.85 -2.73 5.47
N ILE A 20 0.02 -3.06 4.47
CA ILE A 20 -0.11 -2.26 3.25
C ILE A 20 -0.66 -0.85 3.55
N VAL A 21 -1.63 -0.71 4.48
CA VAL A 21 -2.13 0.60 4.94
C VAL A 21 -0.98 1.43 5.51
N LYS A 22 -0.17 0.85 6.40
CA LYS A 22 0.97 1.52 7.02
C LYS A 22 2.01 1.97 5.99
N TYR A 23 2.34 1.10 5.03
CA TYR A 23 3.25 1.43 3.94
C TYR A 23 2.78 2.63 3.13
N TRP A 24 1.53 2.63 2.67
CA TRP A 24 0.98 3.74 1.89
C TRP A 24 0.79 5.01 2.71
N GLN A 25 0.48 4.87 4.00
CA GLN A 25 0.39 6.00 4.92
C GLN A 25 1.75 6.72 5.03
N THR A 26 2.84 5.98 5.25
CA THR A 26 4.20 6.53 5.27
C THR A 26 4.54 7.22 3.94
N ILE A 27 4.20 6.63 2.80
CA ILE A 27 4.41 7.28 1.49
C ILE A 27 3.62 8.58 1.36
N ALA A 28 2.36 8.57 1.82
CA ALA A 28 1.51 9.74 1.76
C ALA A 28 1.98 10.85 2.70
N GLN A 29 2.30 10.53 3.95
CA GLN A 29 2.64 11.52 4.98
C GLN A 29 4.07 12.05 4.87
N ASP A 30 5.04 11.20 4.51
CA ASP A 30 6.45 11.54 4.67
C ASP A 30 7.16 11.85 3.33
N ASN A 31 6.58 11.44 2.20
CA ASN A 31 7.29 11.47 0.93
C ASN A 31 6.56 12.27 -0.16
N ILE A 32 5.42 11.78 -0.66
CA ILE A 32 4.93 12.26 -1.97
C ILE A 32 3.93 13.41 -1.86
N MET A 33 3.06 13.43 -0.84
CA MET A 33 2.00 14.45 -0.77
C MET A 33 2.53 15.83 -0.40
N ASN A 34 3.72 15.90 0.22
CA ASN A 34 4.34 17.15 0.66
C ASN A 34 5.37 17.70 -0.34
N LEU A 35 5.67 16.98 -1.41
CA LEU A 35 6.56 17.46 -2.46
C LEU A 35 5.81 18.41 -3.40
N PRO A 36 6.43 19.54 -3.82
CA PRO A 36 5.84 20.47 -4.78
C PRO A 36 5.93 19.88 -6.20
N LEU A 37 5.22 18.78 -6.45
CA LEU A 37 5.20 18.11 -7.75
C LEU A 37 4.21 18.81 -8.68
N ALA A 38 4.52 20.05 -9.08
CA ALA A 38 3.67 20.92 -9.88
C ALA A 38 3.66 20.58 -11.40
N ASN A 39 3.66 19.29 -11.75
CA ASN A 39 3.50 18.81 -13.12
C ASN A 39 2.42 17.72 -13.20
N GLY A 40 1.91 17.44 -14.40
CA GLY A 40 0.80 16.47 -14.58
C GLY A 40 1.10 15.09 -14.00
N TRP A 41 2.36 14.64 -14.08
CA TRP A 41 2.81 13.38 -13.51
C TRP A 41 2.76 13.36 -11.98
N GLY A 42 3.15 14.46 -11.34
CA GLY A 42 3.09 14.64 -9.90
C GLY A 42 1.68 14.52 -9.33
N GLU A 43 0.75 15.28 -9.90
CA GLU A 43 -0.64 15.26 -9.47
C GLU A 43 -1.30 13.89 -9.73
N LYS A 44 -1.00 13.27 -10.87
CA LYS A 44 -1.44 11.91 -11.16
C LYS A 44 -0.86 10.91 -10.15
N HIS A 45 0.40 11.03 -9.77
CA HIS A 45 1.01 10.15 -8.78
C HIS A 45 0.38 10.34 -7.38
N ARG A 46 0.04 11.58 -7.02
CA ARG A 46 -0.68 11.91 -5.78
C ARG A 46 -2.03 11.19 -5.70
N LEU A 47 -2.79 11.22 -6.80
CA LEU A 47 -4.05 10.47 -6.92
C LEU A 47 -3.84 8.95 -6.78
N PHE A 48 -2.76 8.41 -7.36
CA PHE A 48 -2.42 6.99 -7.24
C PHE A 48 -2.13 6.59 -5.79
N VAL A 49 -1.28 7.34 -5.09
CA VAL A 49 -0.94 7.08 -3.68
C VAL A 49 -2.19 7.14 -2.82
N LYS A 50 -3.02 8.19 -2.99
CA LYS A 50 -4.28 8.32 -2.24
C LYS A 50 -5.24 7.16 -2.54
N TRP A 51 -5.40 6.80 -3.82
CA TRP A 51 -6.21 5.65 -4.22
C TRP A 51 -5.75 4.37 -3.53
N LYS A 52 -4.45 4.04 -3.61
CA LYS A 52 -3.92 2.81 -3.04
C LYS A 52 -3.97 2.76 -1.52
N TYR A 53 -3.78 3.89 -0.85
CA TYR A 53 -3.99 4.02 0.59
C TYR A 53 -5.44 3.68 0.98
N ILE A 54 -6.42 4.29 0.32
CA ILE A 54 -7.84 4.09 0.63
C ILE A 54 -8.30 2.66 0.25
N GLU A 55 -7.80 2.12 -0.86
CA GLU A 55 -8.03 0.72 -1.26
C GLU A 55 -7.53 -0.27 -0.19
N ALA A 56 -6.34 -0.02 0.37
CA ALA A 56 -5.79 -0.82 1.46
C ALA A 56 -6.62 -0.71 2.74
N LYS A 57 -7.12 0.49 3.08
CA LYS A 57 -8.01 0.69 4.24
C LYS A 57 -9.29 -0.11 4.09
N ALA A 58 -9.92 -0.08 2.91
CA ALA A 58 -11.12 -0.87 2.64
C ALA A 58 -10.87 -2.37 2.91
N ALA A 59 -9.77 -2.92 2.41
CA ALA A 59 -9.40 -4.32 2.65
C ALA A 59 -9.15 -4.62 4.14
N ALA A 60 -8.41 -3.75 4.84
CA ALA A 60 -8.07 -3.93 6.25
C ALA A 60 -9.33 -3.93 7.14
N TYR A 61 -10.22 -2.96 6.92
CA TYR A 61 -11.49 -2.88 7.64
C TYR A 61 -12.41 -4.05 7.33
N TYR A 62 -12.46 -4.51 6.08
CA TYR A 62 -13.26 -5.67 5.69
C TYR A 62 -12.82 -6.93 6.45
N TYR A 63 -11.53 -7.28 6.40
CA TYR A 63 -11.03 -8.46 7.12
C TYR A 63 -11.11 -8.29 8.63
N HIS A 64 -10.97 -7.06 9.14
CA HIS A 64 -11.15 -6.80 10.56
C HIS A 64 -12.60 -7.02 11.01
N GLY A 65 -13.57 -6.54 10.22
CA GLY A 65 -14.99 -6.74 10.47
C GLY A 65 -15.37 -8.21 10.46
N LEU A 66 -14.87 -9.00 9.50
CA LEU A 66 -15.10 -10.45 9.49
C LEU A 66 -14.59 -11.14 10.76
N ILE A 67 -13.39 -10.80 11.24
CA ILE A 67 -12.83 -11.39 12.46
C ILE A 67 -13.63 -10.96 13.71
N LEU A 68 -14.10 -9.72 13.76
CA LEU A 68 -14.93 -9.24 14.86
C LEU A 68 -16.30 -9.95 14.89
N ASP A 69 -16.83 -10.30 13.72
CA ASP A 69 -18.10 -11.01 13.56
C ASP A 69 -18.00 -12.48 14.05
N GLU A 70 -16.81 -13.08 14.04
CA GLU A 70 -16.54 -14.39 14.64
C GLU A 70 -16.54 -14.35 16.19
N GLY A 71 -16.51 -13.16 16.80
CA GLY A 71 -16.56 -13.00 18.25
C GLY A 71 -17.95 -13.30 18.83
N ASN A 72 -18.02 -13.80 20.07
CA ASN A 72 -19.27 -14.27 20.69
C ASN A 72 -19.98 -13.22 21.56
N THR A 73 -19.75 -11.92 21.32
CA THR A 73 -20.31 -10.84 22.16
C THR A 73 -21.09 -9.84 21.32
N GLU A 74 -22.18 -9.28 21.87
CA GLU A 74 -22.93 -8.23 21.17
C GLU A 74 -22.06 -7.01 20.83
N LYS A 75 -21.12 -6.66 21.72
CA LYS A 75 -20.14 -5.60 21.47
C LYS A 75 -19.25 -5.90 20.26
N SER A 76 -18.77 -7.13 20.11
CA SER A 76 -17.94 -7.52 18.95
C SER A 76 -18.75 -7.48 17.66
N HIS A 77 -20.02 -7.88 17.68
CA HIS A 77 -20.90 -7.75 16.51
C HIS A 77 -21.18 -6.29 16.13
N GLY A 78 -21.40 -5.40 17.11
CA GLY A 78 -21.54 -3.97 16.86
C GLY A 78 -20.29 -3.36 16.20
N MET A 79 -19.10 -3.72 16.70
CA MET A 79 -17.83 -3.29 16.09
C MET A 79 -17.62 -3.90 14.70
N ALA A 80 -18.05 -5.14 14.47
CA ALA A 80 -17.99 -5.79 13.16
C ALA A 80 -18.80 -5.04 12.12
N VAL A 81 -20.03 -4.65 12.47
CA VAL A 81 -20.89 -3.86 11.58
C VAL A 81 -20.24 -2.52 11.25
N ALA A 82 -19.74 -1.78 12.25
CA ALA A 82 -19.05 -0.51 12.03
C ALA A 82 -17.81 -0.66 11.12
N ALA A 83 -17.02 -1.72 11.32
CA ALA A 83 -15.86 -2.01 10.48
C ALA A 83 -16.25 -2.33 9.02
N LEU A 84 -17.29 -3.15 8.80
CA LEU A 84 -17.77 -3.49 7.45
C LEU A 84 -18.38 -2.28 6.72
N GLN A 85 -19.03 -1.38 7.46
CA GLN A 85 -19.51 -0.10 6.92
C GLN A 85 -18.36 0.80 6.49
N ALA A 86 -17.34 0.97 7.34
CA ALA A 86 -16.15 1.73 7.00
C ALA A 86 -15.45 1.14 5.75
N ALA A 87 -15.38 -0.19 5.65
CA ALA A 87 -14.83 -0.86 4.47
C ALA A 87 -15.58 -0.53 3.18
N ASP A 88 -16.91 -0.52 3.20
CA ASP A 88 -17.75 -0.18 2.04
C ASP A 88 -17.59 1.28 1.63
N GLU A 89 -17.54 2.20 2.59
CA GLU A 89 -17.32 3.62 2.30
C GLU A 89 -15.92 3.89 1.72
N TYR A 90 -14.86 3.33 2.30
CA TYR A 90 -13.52 3.41 1.71
C TYR A 90 -13.47 2.75 0.34
N PHE A 91 -14.19 1.67 0.11
CA PHE A 91 -14.24 1.02 -1.18
C PHE A 91 -14.91 1.91 -2.24
N LYS A 92 -16.00 2.60 -1.90
CA LYS A 92 -16.65 3.60 -2.77
C LYS A 92 -15.71 4.77 -3.08
N GLU A 93 -15.02 5.29 -2.06
CA GLU A 93 -14.05 6.37 -2.25
C GLU A 93 -12.87 5.92 -3.14
N SER A 94 -12.35 4.71 -2.92
CA SER A 94 -11.29 4.10 -3.73
C SER A 94 -11.66 4.07 -5.21
N LYS A 95 -12.89 3.69 -5.56
CA LYS A 95 -13.37 3.71 -6.95
C LYS A 95 -13.33 5.11 -7.58
N LYS A 96 -13.82 6.12 -6.85
CA LYS A 96 -13.78 7.52 -7.31
C LYS A 96 -12.36 8.00 -7.55
N LEU A 97 -11.42 7.63 -6.65
CA LEU A 97 -10.01 7.97 -6.79
C LEU A 97 -9.34 7.24 -7.96
N CYS A 98 -9.71 5.97 -8.20
CA CYS A 98 -9.28 5.22 -9.38
C CYS A 98 -9.72 5.89 -10.69
N GLU A 99 -10.99 6.31 -10.76
CA GLU A 99 -11.53 7.04 -11.91
C GLU A 99 -10.80 8.36 -12.12
N ALA A 100 -10.61 9.15 -11.06
CA ALA A 100 -9.86 10.40 -11.10
C ALA A 100 -8.40 10.20 -11.55
N PHE A 101 -7.71 9.19 -11.01
CA PHE A 101 -6.35 8.83 -11.42
C PHE A 101 -6.28 8.50 -12.93
N ASN A 102 -7.24 7.72 -13.42
CA ASN A 102 -7.27 7.34 -14.84
C ASN A 102 -7.58 8.51 -15.77
N ALA A 103 -8.44 9.44 -15.33
CA ALA A 103 -8.76 10.66 -16.06
C ALA A 103 -7.62 11.70 -16.05
N ALA A 104 -6.80 11.72 -14.99
CA ALA A 104 -5.67 12.64 -14.88
C ALA A 104 -4.62 12.40 -15.99
N LEU A 105 -3.99 13.47 -16.46
CA LEU A 105 -2.97 13.41 -17.51
C LEU A 105 -1.63 12.85 -16.98
N PRO A 106 -0.91 12.05 -17.77
CA PRO A 106 -1.36 11.44 -19.04
C PRO A 106 -2.44 10.39 -18.78
N SER A 107 -3.51 10.37 -19.58
CA SER A 107 -4.66 9.47 -19.33
C SER A 107 -4.25 8.00 -19.35
N SER A 108 -4.86 7.20 -18.48
CA SER A 108 -4.60 5.76 -18.38
C SER A 108 -5.88 4.96 -18.51
N ARG A 109 -5.75 3.70 -18.96
CA ARG A 109 -6.87 2.77 -19.02
C ARG A 109 -6.98 2.02 -17.69
N ASN A 110 -8.21 1.81 -17.25
CA ASN A 110 -8.46 0.99 -16.08
C ASN A 110 -8.18 -0.49 -16.44
N PRO A 111 -7.22 -1.15 -15.79
CA PRO A 111 -6.97 -2.56 -16.05
C PRO A 111 -8.18 -3.40 -15.60
N PRO A 112 -8.43 -4.56 -16.23
CA PRO A 112 -9.45 -5.48 -15.75
C PRO A 112 -9.14 -5.91 -14.31
N LEU A 113 -10.17 -6.04 -13.49
CA LEU A 113 -10.01 -6.49 -12.11
C LEU A 113 -9.51 -7.95 -12.07
N TRP A 114 -8.50 -8.20 -11.25
CA TRP A 114 -7.92 -9.52 -11.05
C TRP A 114 -7.47 -9.73 -9.60
N GLY A 115 -7.21 -10.99 -9.23
CA GLY A 115 -6.71 -11.38 -7.91
C GLY A 115 -7.58 -10.89 -6.74
N THR A 116 -6.92 -10.49 -5.66
CA THR A 116 -7.55 -9.96 -4.44
C THR A 116 -8.53 -8.81 -4.71
N MET A 117 -8.22 -7.91 -5.64
CA MET A 117 -9.09 -6.76 -5.88
C MET A 117 -10.42 -7.18 -6.49
N LYS A 118 -10.43 -8.18 -7.38
CA LYS A 118 -11.67 -8.76 -7.90
C LYS A 118 -12.51 -9.35 -6.76
N TYR A 119 -11.89 -10.12 -5.87
CA TYR A 119 -12.56 -10.70 -4.70
C TYR A 119 -13.18 -9.63 -3.80
N LEU A 120 -12.40 -8.61 -3.41
CA LEU A 120 -12.88 -7.53 -2.54
C LEU A 120 -14.01 -6.73 -3.19
N CYS A 121 -13.91 -6.47 -4.49
CA CYS A 121 -14.96 -5.79 -5.25
C CYS A 121 -16.31 -6.51 -5.22
N GLU A 122 -16.29 -7.84 -5.22
CA GLU A 122 -17.50 -8.65 -5.18
C GLU A 122 -18.02 -8.83 -3.75
N LYS A 123 -17.12 -8.91 -2.76
CA LYS A 123 -17.46 -9.30 -1.40
C LYS A 123 -17.84 -8.15 -0.50
N ILE A 124 -17.09 -7.04 -0.51
CA ILE A 124 -17.34 -5.89 0.38
C ILE A 124 -18.80 -5.40 0.24
N PRO A 125 -19.33 -5.12 -0.96
CA PRO A 125 -20.70 -4.61 -1.07
C PRO A 125 -21.77 -5.64 -0.65
N LYS A 126 -21.54 -6.93 -0.96
CA LYS A 126 -22.48 -8.01 -0.65
C LYS A 126 -22.57 -8.26 0.84
N ASP A 127 -21.42 -8.42 1.48
CA ASP A 127 -21.35 -8.75 2.90
C ASP A 127 -21.85 -7.57 3.74
N THR A 128 -21.48 -6.33 3.38
CA THR A 128 -22.02 -5.13 4.04
C THR A 128 -23.53 -5.02 3.85
N SER A 129 -24.06 -5.13 2.62
CA SER A 129 -25.51 -5.05 2.37
C SER A 129 -26.32 -6.08 3.17
N SER A 130 -25.79 -7.30 3.31
CA SER A 130 -26.45 -8.37 4.07
C SER A 130 -26.53 -8.10 5.58
N LYS A 131 -25.54 -7.40 6.14
CA LYS A 131 -25.42 -7.11 7.57
C LYS A 131 -26.05 -5.77 7.97
N VAL A 132 -26.12 -4.82 7.04
CA VAL A 132 -26.53 -3.41 7.27
C VAL A 132 -28.03 -3.17 7.26
N ARG A 133 -28.85 -4.11 6.74
CA ARG A 133 -30.33 -3.97 6.68
C ARG A 133 -31.00 -3.71 8.03
N ILE A 134 -30.33 -3.95 9.16
CA ILE A 134 -30.90 -3.86 10.51
C ILE A 134 -30.76 -2.44 11.14
N ASN A 135 -29.82 -1.59 10.71
CA ASN A 135 -29.47 -0.34 11.44
C ASN A 135 -29.60 0.97 10.64
N ARG A 136 -30.44 1.00 9.57
CA ARG A 136 -30.44 1.94 8.41
C ARG A 136 -30.43 3.45 8.74
N ASP A 137 -30.74 3.78 9.97
CA ASP A 137 -30.90 5.10 10.57
C ASP A 137 -29.62 5.69 11.19
N LEU A 138 -28.51 4.94 11.28
CA LEU A 138 -27.24 5.39 11.86
C LEU A 138 -26.16 5.87 10.85
N TYR A 139 -26.48 5.96 9.54
CA TYR A 139 -25.51 5.97 8.43
C TYR A 139 -25.16 7.35 7.84
N SER A 140 -24.78 8.36 8.63
CA SER A 140 -24.01 9.46 8.00
C SER A 140 -22.56 9.01 7.80
N TYR A 141 -21.92 9.42 6.70
CA TYR A 141 -20.50 9.10 6.43
C TYR A 141 -19.61 9.48 7.62
N GLU A 142 -19.84 10.65 8.22
CA GLU A 142 -19.13 11.12 9.41
C GLU A 142 -19.28 10.17 10.60
N ARG A 143 -20.52 9.74 10.89
CA ARG A 143 -20.80 8.83 12.01
C ARG A 143 -20.20 7.45 11.80
N ILE A 144 -20.14 6.97 10.56
CA ILE A 144 -19.47 5.71 10.21
C ILE A 144 -17.96 5.82 10.46
N MET A 145 -17.35 6.94 10.10
CA MET A 145 -15.92 7.16 10.32
C MET A 145 -15.58 7.35 11.81
N GLU A 146 -16.44 8.01 12.58
CA GLU A 146 -16.29 8.16 14.03
C GLU A 146 -16.44 6.84 14.80
N THR A 147 -17.34 5.96 14.34
CA THR A 147 -17.62 4.69 15.00
C THR A 147 -16.75 3.53 14.52
N ALA A 148 -15.95 3.74 13.46
CA ALA A 148 -15.06 2.72 12.92
C ALA A 148 -14.01 2.32 13.98
N PRO A 149 -13.85 1.02 14.25
CA PRO A 149 -12.87 0.58 15.24
C PRO A 149 -11.44 0.87 14.76
N THR A 150 -10.53 1.09 15.71
CA THR A 150 -9.10 1.24 15.40
C THR A 150 -8.56 -0.05 14.78
N LEU A 151 -7.90 0.06 13.63
CA LEU A 151 -7.21 -1.07 13.02
C LEU A 151 -6.02 -1.51 13.89
N PRO A 152 -5.73 -2.81 14.01
CA PRO A 152 -4.53 -3.27 14.71
C PRO A 152 -3.26 -2.77 14.02
N ASP A 153 -2.28 -2.32 14.81
CA ASP A 153 -0.97 -1.92 14.30
C ASP A 153 -0.04 -3.13 14.15
N PHE A 154 0.56 -3.27 12.98
CA PHE A 154 1.55 -4.30 12.67
C PHE A 154 2.83 -3.64 12.15
N ALA A 155 3.98 -4.21 12.48
CA ALA A 155 5.24 -3.82 11.87
C ALA A 155 5.29 -4.27 10.40
N LEU A 156 5.83 -3.43 9.52
CA LEU A 156 6.08 -3.80 8.12
C LEU A 156 7.08 -4.95 8.05
N ALA A 157 6.67 -6.08 7.48
CA ALA A 157 7.56 -7.22 7.33
C ALA A 157 8.47 -7.11 6.09
N LEU A 158 8.05 -6.36 5.07
CA LEU A 158 8.83 -6.15 3.86
C LEU A 158 9.97 -5.15 4.11
N LYS A 159 11.18 -5.54 3.72
CA LYS A 159 12.35 -4.67 3.64
C LYS A 159 12.90 -4.72 2.21
N PRO A 160 13.50 -3.63 1.70
CA PRO A 160 14.23 -3.67 0.44
C PRO A 160 15.35 -4.72 0.53
N ASP A 161 15.57 -5.45 -0.55
CA ASP A 161 16.75 -6.31 -0.67
C ASP A 161 18.00 -5.45 -0.86
N ASP A 162 19.12 -5.88 -0.28
CA ASP A 162 20.40 -5.20 -0.45
C ASP A 162 20.84 -5.29 -1.90
N TYR A 163 21.05 -4.14 -2.53
CA TYR A 163 21.55 -4.07 -3.90
C TYR A 163 23.08 -3.98 -3.90
N GLN A 164 23.74 -4.92 -4.58
CA GLN A 164 25.17 -4.89 -4.81
C GLN A 164 25.47 -4.37 -6.21
N LEU A 165 26.28 -3.31 -6.29
CA LEU A 165 26.77 -2.80 -7.57
C LEU A 165 27.65 -3.86 -8.26
N PRO A 166 27.60 -3.94 -9.60
CA PRO A 166 28.53 -4.79 -10.34
C PRO A 166 29.97 -4.34 -10.09
N GLN A 167 30.92 -5.27 -10.25
CA GLN A 167 32.34 -4.93 -10.22
C GLN A 167 32.64 -3.92 -11.33
N VAL A 168 33.55 -2.99 -11.05
CA VAL A 168 34.01 -2.01 -12.04
C VAL A 168 34.62 -2.77 -13.22
N ASP A 169 34.16 -2.45 -14.43
CA ASP A 169 34.61 -3.12 -15.63
C ASP A 169 36.13 -2.88 -15.82
N PRO A 170 36.91 -3.93 -16.15
CA PRO A 170 38.36 -3.82 -16.32
C PRO A 170 38.82 -2.75 -17.32
N SER A 171 38.00 -2.40 -18.32
CA SER A 171 38.28 -1.34 -19.30
C SER A 171 38.39 0.06 -18.67
N TRP A 172 37.84 0.25 -17.48
CA TRP A 172 37.94 1.48 -16.69
C TRP A 172 39.16 1.50 -15.76
N ARG A 173 40.00 0.45 -15.77
CA ARG A 173 41.32 0.45 -15.13
C ARG A 173 42.39 1.02 -16.07
N THR A 174 42.23 2.25 -16.52
CA THR A 174 43.26 2.96 -17.28
C THR A 174 44.29 3.57 -16.31
N GLU A 175 45.50 3.00 -16.33
CA GLU A 175 46.80 3.63 -16.07
C GLU A 175 47.26 4.09 -14.66
N ASN A 176 46.68 3.66 -13.54
CA ASN A 176 47.26 3.97 -12.21
C ASN A 176 48.25 2.92 -11.63
N VAL A 177 48.81 2.03 -12.45
CA VAL A 177 49.87 1.10 -12.00
C VAL A 177 50.98 0.92 -13.04
N LYS A 178 51.71 1.99 -13.39
CA LYS A 178 53.08 1.93 -13.93
C LYS A 178 53.83 3.18 -13.48
N GLY A 179 54.95 3.17 -12.77
CA GLY A 179 55.64 2.12 -12.03
C GLY A 179 56.56 2.85 -11.06
N GLY A 180 56.42 2.59 -9.76
CA GLY A 180 57.43 2.94 -8.77
C GLY A 180 58.59 1.97 -8.90
N GLN A 181 59.40 2.09 -9.95
CA GLN A 181 60.70 1.44 -10.08
C GLN A 181 61.49 2.15 -11.19
N GLY A 182 62.31 3.10 -10.79
CA GLY A 182 63.20 3.86 -11.66
C GLY A 182 64.23 4.62 -10.83
N GLY A 183 64.92 3.89 -9.94
CA GLY A 183 66.11 4.42 -9.27
C GLY A 183 67.22 4.58 -10.30
N THR A 184 67.45 5.81 -10.74
CA THR A 184 68.55 6.19 -11.61
C THR A 184 69.86 6.19 -10.83
N THR A 185 70.68 5.15 -11.00
CA THR A 185 72.11 5.19 -10.69
C THR A 185 72.83 5.93 -11.83
N ASN A 186 73.12 7.21 -11.63
CA ASN A 186 74.12 7.91 -12.44
C ASN A 186 75.48 7.80 -11.75
N HIS A 187 76.33 6.90 -12.27
CA HIS A 187 77.77 6.99 -12.10
C HIS A 187 78.31 8.10 -13.00
N LEU A 188 78.91 9.13 -12.42
CA LEU A 188 79.81 10.07 -13.08
C LEU A 188 81.23 9.73 -12.62
N ASN A 189 82.06 9.28 -13.55
CA ASN A 189 83.52 9.22 -13.43
C ASN A 189 84.11 9.88 -14.68
N GLY A 190 85.04 10.82 -14.46
CA GLY A 190 85.92 11.37 -15.50
C GLY A 190 85.60 12.80 -15.90
#